data_AF-A0A238YPX6-F1
#
_entry.id   AF-A0A238YPX6-F1
#
_cell.length_a   1.000
_cell.length_b   1.000
_cell.length_c   1.000
_cell.angle_alpha   90.00
_cell.angle_beta   90.00
_cell.angle_gamma   90.00
#
_symmetry.space_group_name_H-M   'P 1'
#
loop_
_entity.id
_entity.type
_entity.pdbx_description
1 polymer ?
#
loop_
_entity_poly.entity_id
_entity_poly.type
_entity_poly.pdbx_seq_one_letter_code
_entity_poly.pdbx_strand_id
1 'polypeptide(L)'
;MKTIQSVLFFLLFFIIHNSFGQIDETSYPSNDKVVLPNDLHELEIERLELISNMYGMMYEISSLFTELERSESLEKLVKNYEELKKTHRDTSMFATDHELQLKRLQDIKTQIILPALSSDIDVSSLDLESMSVSEGFRRIIENKVQHVLKKTDELSSVGAKVTELNNTSYVGQNFKKQISWSFAFLVGIVIVGFFIIANRDDQIRKSIFTGDAGLQFITIFSIIIAIILFGITEILGGKEISALLGGISGYILGRSSLSKPFKTREVKKE
;
A
#
# COMPACT_ATOMS: atom_id res chain seq x y z
N MET A 1 -11.56 -54.36 -9.93
CA MET A 1 -12.19 -53.69 -8.76
C MET A 1 -11.17 -53.29 -7.68
N LYS A 2 -10.21 -54.16 -7.33
CA LYS A 2 -9.13 -53.84 -6.36
C LYS A 2 -8.20 -52.67 -6.78
N THR A 3 -7.94 -52.48 -8.06
CA THR A 3 -7.05 -51.41 -8.57
C THR A 3 -7.64 -50.01 -8.41
N ILE A 4 -8.92 -49.82 -8.74
CA ILE A 4 -9.61 -48.52 -8.63
C ILE A 4 -9.75 -48.11 -7.16
N GLN A 5 -10.03 -49.06 -6.26
CA GLN A 5 -10.12 -48.79 -4.83
C GLN A 5 -8.75 -48.38 -4.25
N SER A 6 -7.66 -48.97 -4.76
CA SER A 6 -6.30 -48.59 -4.35
C SER A 6 -5.89 -47.21 -4.85
N VAL A 7 -6.30 -46.81 -6.06
CA VAL A 7 -6.04 -45.46 -6.60
C VAL A 7 -6.83 -44.40 -5.83
N LEU A 8 -8.11 -44.67 -5.52
CA LEU A 8 -8.94 -43.75 -4.74
C LEU A 8 -8.38 -43.53 -3.33
N PHE A 9 -7.87 -44.60 -2.71
CA PHE A 9 -7.23 -44.53 -1.39
C PHE A 9 -5.93 -43.73 -1.42
N PHE A 10 -5.12 -43.90 -2.47
CA PHE A 10 -3.89 -43.11 -2.66
C PHE A 10 -4.18 -41.62 -2.85
N LEU A 11 -5.24 -41.29 -3.61
CA LEU A 11 -5.64 -39.91 -3.88
C LEU A 11 -6.19 -39.23 -2.61
N LEU A 12 -6.98 -39.95 -1.82
CA LEU A 12 -7.46 -39.48 -0.51
C LEU A 12 -6.30 -39.30 0.47
N PHE A 13 -5.34 -40.22 0.49
CA PHE A 13 -4.14 -40.10 1.34
C PHE A 13 -3.28 -38.90 0.94
N PHE A 14 -3.14 -38.63 -0.36
CA PHE A 14 -2.39 -37.47 -0.88
C PHE A 14 -3.07 -36.14 -0.53
N ILE A 15 -4.40 -36.06 -0.60
CA ILE A 15 -5.16 -34.86 -0.20
C ILE A 15 -5.04 -34.61 1.31
N ILE A 16 -5.12 -35.66 2.13
CA ILE A 16 -4.98 -35.54 3.59
C ILE A 16 -3.54 -35.13 3.97
N HIS A 17 -2.52 -35.66 3.31
CA HIS A 17 -1.12 -35.28 3.57
C HIS A 17 -0.79 -33.85 3.14
N ASN A 18 -1.35 -33.35 2.04
CA ASN A 18 -1.10 -31.97 1.62
C ASN A 18 -1.87 -30.93 2.44
N SER A 19 -3.02 -31.29 3.02
CA SER A 19 -3.77 -30.38 3.92
C SER A 19 -3.19 -30.30 5.34
N PHE A 20 -2.27 -31.21 5.72
CA PHE A 20 -1.63 -31.22 7.05
C PHE A 20 -0.17 -30.74 7.02
N GLY A 21 0.22 -30.02 5.96
CA GLY A 21 1.50 -29.34 5.85
C GLY A 21 1.49 -27.91 6.39
N GLN A 22 0.72 -27.62 7.44
CA GLN A 22 1.14 -26.53 8.33
C GLN A 22 2.16 -27.15 9.27
N ILE A 23 3.42 -26.88 8.98
CA ILE A 23 4.53 -27.12 9.90
C ILE A 23 4.23 -26.28 11.15
N ASP A 24 3.65 -26.90 12.17
CA ASP A 24 3.70 -26.38 13.53
C ASP A 24 5.16 -26.49 13.99
N GLU A 25 5.97 -25.53 13.59
CA GLU A 25 7.28 -25.28 14.20
C GLU A 25 7.05 -24.64 15.58
N THR A 26 6.51 -25.43 16.50
CA THR A 26 6.54 -25.15 17.94
C THR A 26 7.75 -25.84 18.54
N SER A 27 8.93 -25.43 18.11
CA SER A 27 10.13 -25.52 18.93
C SER A 27 10.75 -24.14 18.93
N TYR A 28 10.54 -23.38 20.01
CA TYR A 28 11.26 -22.15 20.28
C TYR A 28 12.71 -22.49 20.66
N PRO A 29 13.72 -22.25 19.81
CA PRO A 29 15.01 -21.85 20.33
C PRO A 29 14.85 -20.40 20.83
N SER A 30 14.87 -20.27 22.15
CA SER A 30 15.56 -19.19 22.87
C SER A 30 16.08 -18.04 22.01
N ASN A 31 15.36 -16.92 22.04
CA ASN A 31 15.91 -15.56 22.14
C ASN A 31 16.87 -15.06 21.05
N ASP A 32 16.70 -15.48 19.81
CA ASP A 32 17.15 -14.67 18.68
C ASP A 32 15.94 -14.01 18.05
N LYS A 33 15.81 -12.70 18.28
CA LYS A 33 14.89 -11.85 17.53
C LYS A 33 15.21 -12.08 16.06
N VAL A 34 14.34 -12.79 15.35
CA VAL A 34 14.29 -12.72 13.90
C VAL A 34 13.93 -11.27 13.59
N VAL A 35 14.96 -10.45 13.39
CA VAL A 35 14.84 -9.10 12.86
C VAL A 35 14.32 -9.30 11.44
N LEU A 36 13.00 -9.28 11.27
CA LEU A 36 12.45 -9.09 9.94
C LEU A 36 13.05 -7.77 9.43
N PRO A 37 13.71 -7.76 8.27
CA PRO A 37 14.51 -6.61 7.80
C PRO A 37 13.68 -5.36 7.46
N ASN A 38 12.37 -5.34 7.78
CA ASN A 38 11.46 -4.21 7.61
C ASN A 38 10.28 -4.38 8.58
N ASP A 39 10.40 -3.89 9.81
CA ASP A 39 9.23 -3.71 10.67
C ASP A 39 8.46 -2.46 10.19
N LEU A 40 7.19 -2.63 9.86
CA LEU A 40 6.32 -1.54 9.41
C LEU A 40 6.20 -0.45 10.49
N HIS A 41 6.29 -0.83 11.76
CA HIS A 41 6.27 0.12 12.87
C HIS A 41 7.54 0.97 12.92
N GLU A 42 8.71 0.37 12.66
CA GLU A 42 9.99 1.09 12.61
C GLU A 42 10.01 2.10 11.45
N LEU A 43 9.50 1.71 10.28
CA LEU A 43 9.36 2.61 9.13
C LEU A 43 8.35 3.74 9.37
N GLU A 44 7.29 3.48 10.15
CA GLU A 44 6.34 4.53 10.53
C GLU A 44 6.96 5.52 11.53
N ILE A 45 7.74 5.03 12.50
CA ILE A 45 8.52 5.88 13.41
C ILE A 45 9.51 6.73 12.62
N GLU A 46 10.28 6.13 11.72
CA GLU A 46 11.24 6.84 10.86
C GLU A 46 10.54 7.94 10.03
N ARG A 47 9.38 7.62 9.43
CA ARG A 47 8.57 8.59 8.69
C ARG A 47 8.14 9.77 9.58
N LEU A 48 7.67 9.51 10.80
CA LEU A 48 7.21 10.55 11.72
C LEU A 48 8.38 11.43 12.21
N GLU A 49 9.53 10.83 12.51
CA GLU A 49 10.74 11.54 12.87
C GLU A 49 11.19 12.46 11.73
N LEU A 50 11.16 11.95 10.50
CA LEU A 50 11.61 12.70 9.33
C LEU A 50 10.65 13.88 9.03
N ILE A 51 9.35 13.69 9.20
CA ILE A 51 8.34 14.77 9.15
C ILE A 51 8.62 15.82 10.24
N SER A 52 8.85 15.40 11.48
CA SER A 52 9.14 16.32 12.59
C SER A 52 10.39 17.16 12.33
N ASN A 53 11.45 16.52 11.83
CA ASN A 53 12.69 17.18 11.44
C ASN A 53 12.45 18.19 10.30
N MET A 54 11.67 17.82 9.28
CA MET A 54 11.29 18.74 8.20
C MET A 54 10.53 19.96 8.70
N TYR A 55 9.58 19.80 9.63
CA TYR A 55 8.88 20.92 10.26
C TYR A 55 9.84 21.83 11.03
N GLY A 56 10.78 21.25 11.80
CA GLY A 56 11.80 22.02 12.51
C GLY A 56 12.64 22.89 11.57
N MET A 57 13.16 22.31 10.49
CA MET A 57 13.91 23.06 9.47
C MET A 57 13.06 24.14 8.78
N MET A 58 11.78 23.88 8.54
CA MET A 58 10.87 24.87 7.94
C MET A 58 10.67 26.09 8.85
N TYR A 59 10.55 25.89 10.17
CA TYR A 59 10.51 26.99 11.14
C TYR A 59 11.81 27.80 11.15
N GLU A 60 12.97 27.14 11.10
CA GLU A 60 14.26 27.81 11.00
C GLU A 60 14.36 28.65 9.72
N ILE A 61 13.97 28.08 8.57
CA ILE A 61 13.94 28.80 7.29
C ILE A 61 13.04 30.03 7.37
N SER A 62 11.84 29.89 7.95
CA SER A 62 10.92 31.01 8.15
C SER A 62 11.55 32.11 9.00
N SER A 63 12.25 31.75 10.08
CA SER A 63 12.96 32.72 10.93
C SER A 63 14.08 33.42 10.16
N LEU A 64 14.84 32.69 9.34
CA LEU A 64 15.91 33.25 8.52
C LEU A 64 15.36 34.20 7.45
N PHE A 65 14.19 33.95 6.88
CA PHE A 65 13.53 34.89 5.96
C PHE A 65 13.17 36.21 6.64
N THR A 66 12.65 36.16 7.87
CA THR A 66 12.37 37.38 8.64
C THR A 66 13.64 38.18 8.91
N GLU A 67 14.74 37.51 9.27
CA GLU A 67 16.03 38.18 9.48
C GLU A 67 16.66 38.68 8.17
N LEU A 68 16.45 37.98 7.05
CA LEU A 68 16.84 38.42 5.71
C LEU A 68 16.14 39.73 5.34
N GLU A 69 14.81 39.79 5.46
CA GLU A 69 14.02 41.00 5.14
C GLU A 69 14.46 42.18 6.03
N ARG A 70 14.70 41.92 7.31
CA ARG A 70 15.20 42.92 8.26
C ARG A 70 16.58 43.41 7.86
N SER A 71 17.48 42.51 7.47
CA SER A 71 18.85 42.84 7.06
C SER A 71 18.87 43.63 5.75
N GLU A 72 18.05 43.24 4.78
CA GLU A 72 17.90 43.97 3.51
C GLU A 72 17.35 45.39 3.74
N SER A 73 16.40 45.54 4.66
CA SER A 73 15.91 46.86 5.07
C SER A 73 17.01 47.73 5.69
N LEU A 74 17.83 47.16 6.59
CA LEU A 74 18.99 47.86 7.16
C LEU A 74 20.02 48.25 6.09
N GLU A 75 20.36 47.34 5.18
CA GLU A 75 21.32 47.62 4.11
C GLU A 75 20.83 48.74 3.18
N LYS A 76 19.53 48.78 2.87
CA LYS A 76 18.92 49.89 2.12
C LYS A 76 19.03 51.22 2.86
N LEU A 77 18.80 51.23 4.18
CA LEU A 77 18.94 52.44 5.00
C LEU A 77 20.39 52.94 5.03
N VAL A 78 21.35 52.05 5.24
CA VAL A 78 22.80 52.35 5.24
C VAL A 78 23.21 52.92 3.88
N LYS A 79 22.80 52.29 2.77
CA LYS A 79 23.10 52.76 1.42
C LYS A 79 22.53 54.16 1.14
N ASN A 80 21.27 54.39 1.53
CA ASN A 80 20.63 55.71 1.38
C ASN A 80 21.39 56.79 2.16
N TYR A 81 21.91 56.45 3.35
CA TYR A 81 22.71 57.38 4.14
C TYR A 81 24.05 57.71 3.46
N GLU A 82 24.75 56.71 2.91
CA GLU A 82 25.98 56.93 2.15
C GLU A 82 25.76 57.84 0.93
N GLU A 83 24.63 57.70 0.24
CA GLU A 83 24.24 58.55 -0.90
C GLU A 83 23.95 60.00 -0.45
N LEU A 84 23.27 60.18 0.69
CA LEU A 84 23.04 61.52 1.27
C LEU A 84 24.33 62.20 1.69
N LYS A 85 25.27 61.45 2.28
CA LYS A 85 26.60 61.95 2.67
C LYS A 85 27.40 62.44 1.47
N LYS A 86 27.36 61.71 0.35
CA LYS A 86 27.99 62.13 -0.92
C LYS A 86 27.41 63.44 -1.45
N THR A 87 26.14 63.72 -1.16
CA THR A 87 25.42 64.92 -1.62
C THR A 87 25.67 66.16 -0.73
N HIS A 88 26.63 66.12 0.21
CA HIS A 88 27.08 67.27 1.03
C HIS A 88 25.98 67.97 1.86
N ARG A 89 24.92 67.24 2.26
CA ARG A 89 23.94 67.76 3.22
C ARG A 89 24.47 67.60 4.65
N ASP A 90 24.21 68.59 5.51
CA ASP A 90 24.54 68.55 6.94
C ASP A 90 23.96 67.27 7.58
N THR A 91 24.84 66.31 7.85
CA THR A 91 24.49 64.92 8.22
C THR A 91 24.85 64.59 9.67
N SER A 92 25.27 65.60 10.44
CA SER A 92 25.76 65.47 11.82
C SER A 92 24.73 64.83 12.77
N MET A 93 23.44 65.05 12.53
CA MET A 93 22.36 64.50 13.38
C MET A 93 22.10 63.00 13.17
N PHE A 94 22.57 62.43 12.05
CA PHE A 94 22.29 61.05 11.63
C PHE A 94 23.53 60.15 11.68
N ALA A 95 24.71 60.71 11.96
CA ALA A 95 25.97 59.96 11.98
C ALA A 95 25.98 58.83 13.03
N THR A 96 25.42 59.09 14.21
CA THR A 96 25.37 58.12 15.32
C THR A 96 24.45 56.94 15.03
N ASP A 97 23.30 57.18 14.40
CA ASP A 97 22.35 56.11 14.03
C ASP A 97 22.91 55.23 12.90
N HIS A 98 23.58 55.85 11.92
CA HIS A 98 24.26 55.12 10.86
C HIS A 98 25.36 54.19 11.39
N GLU A 99 26.22 54.69 12.28
CA GLU A 99 27.28 53.87 12.89
C GLU A 99 26.72 52.69 13.68
N LEU A 100 25.60 52.90 14.39
CA LEU A 100 24.89 51.83 15.10
C LEU A 100 24.33 50.77 14.14
N GLN A 101 23.73 51.18 13.01
CA GLN A 101 23.21 50.24 12.01
C GLN A 101 24.32 49.42 11.35
N LEU A 102 25.45 50.05 11.04
CA LEU A 102 26.60 49.39 10.42
C LEU A 102 27.24 48.38 11.39
N LYS A 103 27.37 48.75 12.67
CA LYS A 103 27.79 47.83 13.73
C LYS A 103 26.86 46.62 13.84
N ARG A 104 25.53 46.84 13.82
CA ARG A 104 24.55 45.75 13.85
C ARG A 104 24.69 44.79 12.67
N LEU A 105 24.88 45.31 11.45
CA LEU A 105 25.13 44.46 10.28
C LEU A 105 26.40 43.63 10.43
N GLN A 106 27.46 44.22 10.97
CA GLN A 106 28.72 43.53 11.21
C GLN A 106 28.62 42.48 12.33
N ASP A 107 27.87 42.76 13.39
CA ASP A 107 27.56 41.80 14.46
C ASP A 107 26.76 40.62 13.90
N ILE A 108 25.74 40.86 13.08
CA ILE A 108 24.96 39.81 12.41
C ILE A 108 25.87 38.96 11.51
N LYS A 109 26.72 39.60 10.71
CA LYS A 109 27.65 38.91 9.81
C LYS A 109 28.59 37.97 10.57
N THR A 110 29.18 38.45 11.66
CA THR A 110 30.20 37.72 12.41
C THR A 110 29.62 36.63 13.32
N GLN A 111 28.45 36.87 13.91
CA GLN A 111 27.85 35.94 14.89
C GLN A 111 26.93 34.91 14.24
N ILE A 112 26.30 35.24 13.10
CA ILE A 112 25.28 34.38 12.49
C ILE A 112 25.76 33.84 11.14
N ILE A 113 26.16 34.72 10.23
CA ILE A 113 26.42 34.32 8.84
C ILE A 113 27.71 33.53 8.70
N LEU A 114 28.82 34.03 9.24
CA LEU A 114 30.12 33.36 9.12
C LEU A 114 30.11 31.95 9.74
N PRO A 115 29.62 31.74 10.97
CA PRO A 115 29.59 30.40 11.56
C PRO A 115 28.73 29.43 10.74
N ALA A 116 27.52 29.85 10.33
CA ALA A 116 26.59 29.00 9.60
C ALA A 116 27.08 28.61 8.19
N LEU A 117 27.80 29.51 7.50
CA LEU A 117 28.37 29.19 6.20
C LEU A 117 29.66 28.36 6.31
N SER A 118 30.44 28.57 7.38
CA SER A 118 31.70 27.83 7.59
C SER A 118 31.51 26.36 7.99
N SER A 119 30.37 26.00 8.59
CA SER A 119 30.08 24.62 8.98
C SER A 119 29.67 23.74 7.81
N ASP A 120 28.98 24.29 6.81
CA ASP A 120 28.24 23.50 5.83
C ASP A 120 28.63 23.77 4.36
N ILE A 121 29.39 24.83 4.07
CA ILE A 121 29.73 25.21 2.70
C ILE A 121 31.23 25.46 2.56
N ASP A 122 31.86 24.77 1.61
CA ASP A 122 33.27 24.97 1.21
C ASP A 122 33.42 26.27 0.41
N VAL A 123 33.13 27.41 1.05
CA VAL A 123 33.31 28.76 0.49
C VAL A 123 34.65 29.30 0.95
N SER A 124 35.42 29.84 0.01
CA SER A 124 36.67 30.54 0.33
C SER A 124 36.42 31.67 1.33
N SER A 125 37.28 31.79 2.35
CA SER A 125 37.15 32.82 3.40
C SER A 125 37.14 34.25 2.84
N LEU A 126 37.76 34.46 1.67
CA LEU A 126 37.81 35.74 0.96
C LEU A 126 36.45 36.14 0.35
N ASP A 127 35.67 35.19 -0.17
CA ASP A 127 34.32 35.48 -0.68
C ASP A 127 33.33 35.78 0.45
N LEU A 128 33.56 35.20 1.64
CA LEU A 128 32.73 35.42 2.82
C LEU A 128 32.92 36.83 3.42
N GLU A 129 34.14 37.38 3.35
CA GLU A 129 34.41 38.72 3.86
C GLU A 129 33.82 39.85 2.99
N SER A 130 33.70 39.65 1.67
CA SER A 130 33.15 40.67 0.75
C SER A 130 31.63 40.63 0.60
N MET A 131 30.99 39.56 1.09
CA MET A 131 29.55 39.33 0.99
C MET A 131 28.71 40.28 1.87
N SER A 132 27.54 40.70 1.35
CA SER A 132 26.53 41.42 2.14
C SER A 132 25.82 40.49 3.13
N VAL A 133 25.20 41.06 4.17
CA VAL A 133 24.47 40.29 5.17
C VAL A 133 23.25 39.60 4.53
N SER A 134 22.56 40.33 3.66
CA SER A 134 21.43 39.80 2.89
C SER A 134 21.82 38.59 2.03
N GLU A 135 22.94 38.67 1.31
CA GLU A 135 23.42 37.58 0.46
C GLU A 135 23.86 36.36 1.30
N GLY A 136 24.45 36.60 2.48
CA GLY A 136 24.80 35.51 3.40
C GLY A 136 23.58 34.75 3.90
N PHE A 137 22.52 35.45 4.33
CA PHE A 137 21.25 34.80 4.68
C PHE A 137 20.64 34.06 3.49
N ARG A 138 20.72 34.62 2.29
CA ARG A 138 20.22 33.97 1.08
C ARG A 138 20.88 32.61 0.84
N ARG A 139 22.20 32.53 0.97
CA ARG A 139 22.94 31.26 0.83
C ARG A 139 22.62 30.25 1.93
N ILE A 140 22.46 30.71 3.17
CA ILE A 140 22.05 29.83 4.29
C ILE A 140 20.66 29.25 4.03
N ILE A 141 19.72 30.09 3.60
CA ILE A 141 18.34 29.67 3.26
C ILE A 141 18.37 28.68 2.10
N GLU A 142 19.10 28.98 1.02
CA GLU A 142 19.20 28.09 -0.13
C GLU A 142 19.74 26.71 0.26
N ASN A 143 20.82 26.66 1.05
CA ASN A 143 21.36 25.40 1.56
C ASN A 143 20.32 24.63 2.39
N LYS A 144 19.68 25.28 3.37
CA LYS A 144 18.66 24.62 4.20
C LYS A 144 17.47 24.12 3.38
N VAL A 145 17.03 24.87 2.36
CA VAL A 145 15.98 24.43 1.42
C VAL A 145 16.41 23.19 0.65
N GLN A 146 17.65 23.12 0.16
CA GLN A 146 18.17 21.91 -0.50
C GLN A 146 18.17 20.70 0.44
N HIS A 147 18.50 20.92 1.72
CA HIS A 147 18.46 19.85 2.73
C HIS A 147 17.03 19.36 3.00
N VAL A 148 16.04 20.27 3.04
CA VAL A 148 14.62 19.92 3.14
C VAL A 148 14.15 19.13 1.91
N LEU A 149 14.55 19.54 0.71
CA LEU A 149 14.19 18.82 -0.53
C LEU A 149 14.74 17.40 -0.51
N LYS A 150 16.03 17.23 -0.14
CA LYS A 150 16.63 15.90 -0.02
C LYS A 150 15.90 15.01 0.99
N LYS A 151 15.55 15.54 2.17
CA LYS A 151 14.74 14.82 3.16
C LYS A 151 13.33 14.53 2.65
N THR A 152 12.74 15.39 1.85
CA THR A 152 11.43 15.14 1.20
C THR A 152 11.50 13.94 0.26
N ASP A 153 12.59 13.80 -0.51
CA ASP A 153 12.81 12.65 -1.39
C ASP A 153 13.00 11.36 -0.58
N GLU A 154 13.76 11.42 0.52
CA GLU A 154 13.90 10.31 1.48
C GLU A 154 12.52 9.91 2.06
N LEU A 155 11.70 10.90 2.46
CA LEU A 155 10.34 10.67 2.96
C LEU A 155 9.44 9.97 1.93
N SER A 156 9.55 10.39 0.67
CA SER A 156 8.79 9.81 -0.43
C SER A 156 9.19 8.34 -0.65
N SER A 157 10.49 8.03 -0.59
CA SER A 157 11.01 6.66 -0.68
C SER A 157 10.52 5.78 0.48
N VAL A 158 10.60 6.27 1.72
CA VAL A 158 10.07 5.57 2.90
C VAL A 158 8.55 5.37 2.78
N GLY A 159 7.81 6.38 2.32
CA GLY A 159 6.37 6.30 2.10
C GLY A 159 5.98 5.27 1.04
N ALA A 160 6.75 5.18 -0.05
CA ALA A 160 6.56 4.15 -1.07
C ALA A 160 6.80 2.75 -0.49
N LYS A 161 7.86 2.57 0.32
CA LYS A 161 8.19 1.30 0.99
C LYS A 161 7.13 0.89 2.02
N VAL A 162 6.61 1.84 2.80
CA VAL A 162 5.48 1.60 3.71
C VAL A 162 4.23 1.19 2.93
N THR A 163 3.95 1.83 1.79
CA THR A 163 2.79 1.48 0.94
C THR A 163 2.95 0.11 0.28
N GLU A 164 4.17 -0.26 -0.10
CA GLU A 164 4.49 -1.60 -0.62
C GLU A 164 4.29 -2.67 0.45
N LEU A 165 4.83 -2.46 1.66
CA LEU A 165 4.70 -3.39 2.78
C LEU A 165 3.26 -3.47 3.34
N ASN A 166 2.52 -2.35 3.30
CA ASN A 166 1.12 -2.29 3.70
C ASN A 166 0.16 -2.78 2.60
N ASN A 167 0.65 -3.01 1.38
CA ASN A 167 -0.16 -3.60 0.32
C ASN A 167 -0.37 -5.10 0.58
N THR A 168 -1.38 -5.37 1.40
CA THR A 168 -2.07 -6.66 1.56
C THR A 168 -2.55 -7.26 0.22
N SER A 169 -2.52 -6.49 -0.87
CA SER A 169 -2.78 -6.92 -2.25
C SER A 169 -1.83 -8.01 -2.75
N TYR A 170 -0.54 -8.01 -2.37
CA TYR A 170 0.39 -9.07 -2.83
C TYR A 170 0.07 -10.42 -2.17
N VAL A 171 -0.24 -10.39 -0.87
CA VAL A 171 -0.70 -11.58 -0.13
C VAL A 171 -2.08 -12.03 -0.64
N GLY A 172 -2.99 -11.08 -0.90
CA GLY A 172 -4.32 -11.36 -1.46
C GLY A 172 -4.27 -11.95 -2.86
N GLN A 173 -3.37 -11.50 -3.74
CA GLN A 173 -3.23 -12.04 -5.10
C GLN A 173 -2.67 -13.47 -5.09
N ASN A 174 -1.64 -13.74 -4.28
CA ASN A 174 -1.08 -15.08 -4.15
C ASN A 174 -2.11 -16.05 -3.54
N PHE A 175 -2.87 -15.60 -2.55
CA PHE A 175 -3.96 -16.36 -1.94
C PHE A 175 -5.09 -16.67 -2.94
N LYS A 176 -5.53 -15.66 -3.72
CA LYS A 176 -6.52 -15.85 -4.79
C LYS A 176 -6.04 -16.85 -5.85
N LYS A 177 -4.76 -16.79 -6.24
CA LYS A 177 -4.16 -17.73 -7.19
C LYS A 177 -4.10 -19.16 -6.63
N GLN A 178 -3.73 -19.31 -5.36
CA GLN A 178 -3.67 -20.61 -4.68
C GLN A 178 -5.06 -21.25 -4.53
N ILE A 179 -6.07 -20.47 -4.15
CA ILE A 179 -7.47 -20.93 -4.07
C ILE A 179 -7.98 -21.33 -5.46
N SER A 180 -7.73 -20.50 -6.47
CA SER A 180 -8.16 -20.77 -7.84
C SER A 180 -7.55 -22.08 -8.38
N TRP A 181 -6.26 -22.30 -8.13
CA TRP A 181 -5.59 -23.55 -8.55
C TRP A 181 -6.10 -24.78 -7.80
N SER A 182 -6.33 -24.65 -6.49
CA SER A 182 -6.91 -25.72 -5.66
C SER A 182 -8.32 -26.09 -6.11
N PHE A 183 -9.15 -25.10 -6.44
CA PHE A 183 -10.50 -25.31 -6.94
C PHE A 183 -10.50 -25.96 -8.32
N ALA A 184 -9.67 -25.47 -9.26
CA ALA A 184 -9.52 -26.08 -10.57
C ALA A 184 -9.08 -27.54 -10.49
N PHE A 185 -8.14 -27.86 -9.59
CA PHE A 185 -7.70 -29.22 -9.33
C PHE A 185 -8.82 -30.11 -8.79
N LEU A 186 -9.61 -29.62 -7.82
CA LEU A 186 -10.75 -30.35 -7.27
C LEU A 186 -11.82 -30.63 -8.33
N VAL A 187 -12.19 -29.63 -9.13
CA VAL A 187 -13.13 -29.81 -10.25
C VAL A 187 -12.61 -30.82 -11.26
N GLY A 188 -11.31 -30.77 -11.58
CA GLY A 188 -10.65 -31.74 -12.45
C GLY A 188 -10.79 -33.18 -11.95
N ILE A 189 -10.56 -33.40 -10.65
CA ILE A 189 -10.74 -34.72 -10.02
C ILE A 189 -12.18 -35.20 -10.15
N VAL A 190 -13.17 -34.33 -9.91
CA VAL A 190 -14.60 -34.70 -10.01
C VAL A 190 -14.97 -35.09 -11.44
N ILE A 191 -14.51 -34.32 -12.44
CA ILE A 191 -14.76 -34.63 -13.86
C ILE A 191 -14.12 -35.97 -14.25
N VAL A 192 -12.86 -36.18 -13.88
CA VAL A 192 -12.16 -37.44 -14.16
C VAL A 192 -12.85 -38.63 -13.48
N GLY A 193 -13.25 -38.48 -12.21
CA GLY A 193 -13.98 -39.50 -11.47
C GLY A 193 -15.32 -39.86 -12.13
N PHE A 194 -16.06 -38.85 -12.59
CA PHE A 194 -17.30 -39.05 -13.33
C PHE A 194 -17.07 -39.86 -14.63
N PHE A 195 -16.05 -39.50 -15.41
CA PHE A 195 -15.71 -40.25 -16.63
C PHE A 195 -15.30 -41.70 -16.35
N ILE A 196 -14.53 -41.96 -15.29
CA ILE A 196 -14.15 -43.32 -14.90
C ILE A 196 -15.39 -44.16 -14.55
N ILE A 197 -16.33 -43.60 -13.79
CA ILE A 197 -17.58 -44.29 -13.42
C ILE A 197 -18.43 -44.54 -14.65
N ALA A 198 -18.62 -43.52 -15.50
CA ALA A 198 -19.41 -43.63 -16.72
C ALA A 198 -18.83 -44.63 -17.73
N ASN A 199 -17.51 -44.78 -17.78
CA ASN A 199 -16.87 -45.75 -18.69
C ASN A 199 -16.91 -47.19 -18.17
N ARG A 200 -17.16 -47.39 -16.86
CA ARG A 200 -17.17 -48.72 -16.25
C ARG A 200 -18.51 -49.44 -16.37
N ASP A 201 -19.61 -48.69 -16.54
CA ASP A 201 -20.95 -49.25 -16.58
C ASP A 201 -21.80 -48.61 -17.69
N ASP A 202 -22.12 -49.41 -18.71
CA ASP A 202 -22.91 -48.99 -19.86
C ASP A 202 -24.36 -48.61 -19.49
N GLN A 203 -24.92 -49.17 -18.41
CA GLN A 203 -26.26 -48.79 -17.92
C GLN A 203 -26.23 -47.42 -17.26
N ILE A 204 -25.22 -47.14 -16.44
CA ILE A 204 -25.03 -45.82 -15.81
C ILE A 204 -24.79 -44.77 -16.89
N ARG A 205 -23.94 -45.07 -17.88
CA ARG A 205 -23.70 -44.18 -19.02
C ARG A 205 -25.00 -43.86 -19.76
N LYS A 206 -25.78 -44.88 -20.12
CA LYS A 206 -27.07 -44.66 -20.79
C LYS A 206 -28.02 -43.86 -19.90
N SER A 207 -28.20 -44.23 -18.63
CA SER A 207 -29.12 -43.53 -17.74
C SER A 207 -28.77 -42.07 -17.52
N ILE A 208 -27.47 -41.72 -17.49
CA ILE A 208 -27.02 -40.34 -17.31
C ILE A 208 -27.05 -39.57 -18.63
N PHE A 209 -26.61 -40.13 -19.76
CA PHE A 209 -26.52 -39.37 -21.02
C PHE A 209 -27.79 -39.38 -21.86
N THR A 210 -28.72 -40.32 -21.64
CA THR A 210 -29.98 -40.39 -22.40
C THR A 210 -31.22 -39.98 -21.61
N GLY A 211 -31.07 -39.78 -20.29
CA GLY A 211 -32.14 -39.28 -19.43
C GLY A 211 -32.13 -37.76 -19.32
N ASP A 212 -33.30 -37.15 -19.31
CA ASP A 212 -33.51 -35.71 -19.05
C ASP A 212 -32.85 -35.27 -17.72
N ALA A 213 -32.80 -36.20 -16.76
CA ALA A 213 -32.16 -36.03 -15.45
C ALA A 213 -30.64 -35.76 -15.53
N GLY A 214 -29.91 -36.37 -16.47
CA GLY A 214 -28.46 -36.17 -16.56
C GLY A 214 -28.08 -34.87 -17.27
N LEU A 215 -28.87 -34.45 -18.25
CA LEU A 215 -28.73 -33.11 -18.84
C LEU A 215 -29.02 -32.01 -17.80
N GLN A 216 -30.06 -32.22 -16.98
CA GLN A 216 -30.35 -31.33 -15.85
C GLN A 216 -29.22 -31.30 -14.81
N PHE A 217 -28.64 -32.47 -14.48
CA PHE A 217 -27.49 -32.55 -13.57
C PHE A 217 -26.29 -31.76 -14.07
N ILE A 218 -25.89 -31.95 -15.34
CA ILE A 218 -24.77 -31.23 -15.95
C ILE A 218 -25.02 -29.71 -15.94
N THR A 219 -26.26 -29.28 -16.25
CA THR A 219 -26.64 -27.88 -16.29
C THR A 219 -26.55 -27.23 -14.90
N ILE A 220 -27.11 -27.87 -13.87
CA ILE A 220 -27.03 -27.42 -12.48
C ILE A 220 -25.57 -27.38 -12.01
N PHE A 221 -24.82 -28.44 -12.28
CA PHE A 221 -23.41 -28.54 -11.90
C PHE A 221 -22.57 -27.43 -12.53
N SER A 222 -22.79 -27.13 -13.82
CA SER A 222 -22.12 -26.03 -14.51
C SER A 222 -22.48 -24.66 -13.93
N ILE A 223 -23.73 -24.44 -13.54
CA ILE A 223 -24.16 -23.19 -12.89
C ILE A 223 -23.49 -23.05 -11.51
N ILE A 224 -23.43 -24.12 -10.71
CA ILE A 224 -22.80 -24.10 -9.39
C ILE A 224 -21.30 -23.76 -9.51
N ILE A 225 -20.58 -24.39 -10.45
CA ILE A 225 -19.17 -24.09 -10.70
C ILE A 225 -18.99 -22.63 -11.11
N ALA A 226 -19.83 -22.10 -12.01
CA ALA A 226 -19.76 -20.72 -12.44
C ALA A 226 -19.98 -19.72 -11.29
N ILE A 227 -20.92 -20.00 -10.37
CA ILE A 227 -21.18 -19.15 -9.21
C ILE A 227 -20.01 -19.18 -8.23
N ILE A 228 -19.42 -20.34 -7.98
CA ILE A 228 -18.23 -20.46 -7.11
C ILE A 228 -17.04 -19.72 -7.73
N LEU A 229 -16.83 -19.85 -9.06
CA LEU A 229 -15.80 -19.09 -9.78
C LEU A 229 -16.01 -17.58 -9.65
N PHE A 230 -17.24 -17.10 -9.84
CA PHE A 230 -17.56 -15.68 -9.67
C PHE A 230 -17.42 -15.18 -8.22
N GLY A 231 -17.59 -16.06 -7.24
CA GLY A 231 -17.32 -15.75 -5.84
C GLY A 231 -15.84 -15.63 -5.52
N ILE A 232 -15.00 -16.52 -6.07
CA ILE A 232 -13.53 -16.47 -5.88
C ILE A 232 -12.92 -15.27 -6.63
N THR A 233 -13.49 -14.89 -7.78
CA THR A 233 -13.05 -13.69 -8.51
C THR A 233 -13.59 -12.37 -7.95
N GLU A 234 -14.39 -12.41 -6.87
CA GLU A 234 -15.01 -11.25 -6.21
C GLU A 234 -15.86 -10.37 -7.16
N ILE A 235 -16.28 -10.90 -8.31
CA ILE A 235 -17.14 -10.19 -9.26
C ILE A 235 -18.56 -10.07 -8.67
N LEU A 236 -18.95 -11.03 -7.83
CA LEU A 236 -20.19 -11.03 -7.07
C LEU A 236 -19.88 -10.98 -5.57
N GLY A 237 -20.52 -10.07 -4.85
CA GLY A 237 -20.38 -9.97 -3.40
C GLY A 237 -21.04 -11.14 -2.66
N GLY A 238 -20.72 -11.28 -1.36
CA GLY A 238 -21.23 -12.38 -0.53
C GLY A 238 -22.76 -12.42 -0.39
N LYS A 239 -23.44 -11.28 -0.55
CA LYS A 239 -24.91 -11.18 -0.50
C LYS A 239 -25.54 -11.69 -1.80
N GLU A 240 -24.93 -11.37 -2.93
CA GLU A 240 -25.35 -11.75 -4.28
C GLU A 240 -25.17 -13.26 -4.49
N ILE A 241 -24.03 -13.83 -4.05
CA ILE A 241 -23.77 -15.27 -4.09
C ILE A 241 -24.80 -16.04 -3.26
N SER A 242 -25.08 -15.58 -2.03
CA SER A 242 -26.04 -16.23 -1.13
C SER A 242 -27.46 -16.22 -1.71
N ALA A 243 -27.86 -15.11 -2.34
CA ALA A 243 -29.15 -15.00 -3.01
C ALA A 243 -29.26 -15.92 -4.24
N LEU A 244 -28.20 -16.02 -5.05
CA LEU A 244 -28.17 -16.91 -6.23
C LEU A 244 -28.16 -18.39 -5.83
N LEU A 245 -27.34 -18.79 -4.86
CA LEU A 245 -27.32 -20.17 -4.35
C LEU A 245 -28.67 -20.56 -3.74
N GLY A 246 -29.30 -19.63 -2.99
CA GLY A 246 -30.63 -19.83 -2.41
C GLY A 246 -31.71 -19.99 -3.49
N GLY A 247 -31.70 -19.15 -4.52
CA GLY A 247 -32.65 -19.22 -5.64
C GLY A 247 -32.53 -20.52 -6.46
N ILE A 248 -31.31 -20.96 -6.72
CA ILE A 248 -31.05 -22.21 -7.45
C ILE A 248 -31.43 -23.43 -6.61
N SER A 249 -31.09 -23.44 -5.32
CA SER A 249 -31.50 -24.51 -4.41
C SER A 249 -33.02 -24.61 -4.32
N GLY A 250 -33.73 -23.48 -4.23
CA GLY A 250 -35.19 -23.42 -4.26
C GLY A 250 -35.79 -23.94 -5.58
N TYR A 251 -35.19 -23.60 -6.72
CA TYR A 251 -35.64 -24.07 -8.04
C TYR A 251 -35.46 -25.60 -8.20
N ILE A 252 -34.33 -26.14 -7.76
CA ILE A 252 -34.01 -27.58 -7.88
C ILE A 252 -34.90 -28.43 -6.96
N LEU A 253 -35.07 -28.01 -5.70
CA LEU A 253 -35.96 -28.69 -4.77
C LEU A 253 -37.44 -28.56 -5.17
N GLY A 254 -37.86 -27.41 -5.71
CA GLY A 254 -39.25 -27.16 -6.13
C GLY A 254 -39.71 -27.98 -7.34
N ARG A 255 -38.81 -28.32 -8.27
CA ARG A 255 -39.12 -29.18 -9.43
C ARG A 255 -39.27 -30.66 -9.07
N SER A 256 -38.60 -31.11 -8.02
CA SER A 256 -38.57 -32.51 -7.58
C SER A 256 -39.89 -32.98 -6.95
N SER A 257 -40.71 -32.06 -6.43
CA SER A 257 -41.96 -32.37 -5.71
C SER A 257 -43.20 -32.46 -6.62
N LEU A 258 -43.12 -31.94 -7.86
CA LEU A 258 -44.25 -31.86 -8.80
C LEU A 258 -44.47 -33.15 -9.62
N SER A 259 -43.63 -34.17 -9.47
CA SER A 259 -43.73 -35.42 -10.24
C SER A 259 -44.72 -36.45 -9.67
N LYS A 260 -45.54 -36.10 -8.67
CA LYS A 260 -46.59 -37.02 -8.17
C LYS A 260 -47.84 -36.90 -9.05
N PRO A 261 -48.17 -37.90 -9.91
CA PRO A 261 -49.36 -37.82 -10.75
C PRO A 261 -50.61 -37.81 -9.86
N PHE A 262 -51.47 -36.82 -10.10
CA PHE A 262 -52.76 -36.68 -9.45
C PHE A 262 -53.61 -37.91 -9.81
N LYS A 263 -53.85 -38.79 -8.84
CA LYS A 263 -54.67 -40.00 -9.04
C LYS A 263 -56.13 -39.56 -9.10
N THR A 264 -56.65 -39.37 -10.32
CA THR A 264 -58.06 -39.06 -10.55
C THR A 264 -58.92 -40.16 -9.94
N ARG A 265 -59.70 -39.84 -8.90
CA ARG A 265 -60.72 -40.73 -8.36
C ARG A 265 -61.82 -40.86 -9.41
N GLU A 266 -61.99 -42.05 -9.98
CA GLU A 266 -63.18 -42.36 -10.77
C GLU A 266 -64.42 -42.25 -9.87
N VAL A 267 -65.31 -41.33 -10.22
CA VAL A 267 -66.63 -41.22 -9.63
C VAL A 267 -67.50 -42.30 -10.26
N LYS A 268 -67.77 -43.36 -9.49
CA LYS A 268 -68.76 -44.38 -9.81
C LYS A 268 -70.14 -43.71 -9.80
N LYS A 269 -70.78 -43.60 -10.97
CA LYS A 269 -72.20 -43.22 -11.08
C LYS A 269 -73.05 -44.45 -10.79
N GLU A 270 -73.93 -44.34 -9.80
CA GLU A 270 -75.10 -45.21 -9.61
C GLU A 270 -76.24 -44.78 -10.54
#